data_AF-A0A401K216-F1
#
_entry.id   AF-A0A401K216-F1
#
_cell.length_a   1.000
_cell.length_b   1.000
_cell.length_c   1.000
_cell.angle_alpha   90.00
_cell.angle_beta   90.00
_cell.angle_gamma   90.00
#
_symmetry.space_group_name_H-M   'P 1'
#
loop_
_entity.id
_entity.type
_entity.pdbx_description
1 polymer ?
#
loop_
_entity_poly.entity_id
_entity_poly.type
_entity_poly.pdbx_seq_one_letter_code
_entity_poly.pdbx_strand_id
1 'polypeptide(L)' 'MRPPSAPSVFHDANNDGKLGANLAGIPIEPYGFSRDARGRFGPPEFDAAAIDVQGDQRVTIHLH' A
#
# COMPACT_ATOMS: atom_id res chain seq x y z
N MET A 1 18.40 -13.22 -8.72
CA MET A 1 17.88 -12.36 -7.63
C MET A 1 16.40 -12.15 -7.85
N ARG A 2 15.58 -12.12 -6.79
CA ARG A 2 14.16 -11.75 -6.93
C ARG A 2 14.06 -10.24 -7.13
N PRO A 3 13.15 -9.74 -7.98
CA PRO A 3 12.95 -8.31 -8.13
C PRO A 3 12.45 -7.70 -6.81
N PRO A 4 12.72 -6.41 -6.56
CA PRO A 4 12.09 -5.71 -5.45
C PRO A 4 10.58 -5.72 -5.61
N SER A 5 9.87 -5.64 -4.49
CA SER A 5 8.40 -5.61 -4.45
C SER A 5 7.93 -4.40 -3.66
N ALA A 6 6.83 -3.80 -4.06
CA ALA A 6 6.22 -2.68 -3.33
C ALA A 6 4.76 -3.03 -2.94
N PRO A 7 4.54 -3.90 -1.94
CA PRO A 7 3.19 -4.24 -1.49
C PRO A 7 2.40 -3.01 -1.03
N SER A 8 1.11 -3.00 -1.37
CA SER A 8 0.08 -2.14 -0.82
C SER A 8 -1.05 -3.01 -0.27
N VAL A 9 -1.71 -2.56 0.79
CA VAL A 9 -2.86 -3.24 1.39
C VAL A 9 -3.92 -2.21 1.76
N PHE A 10 -5.18 -2.66 1.82
CA PHE A 10 -6.27 -1.88 2.35
C PHE A 10 -7.22 -2.75 3.18
N HIS A 11 -7.93 -2.11 4.10
CA HIS A 11 -9.02 -2.72 4.83
C HIS A 11 -10.33 -2.45 4.11
N ASP A 12 -10.85 -3.49 3.46
CA ASP A 12 -12.20 -3.48 2.89
C ASP A 12 -13.23 -3.52 4.04
N ALA A 13 -13.71 -2.34 4.43
CA ALA A 13 -14.58 -2.19 5.60
C ALA A 13 -16.05 -2.45 5.24
N ASN A 14 -16.42 -2.28 3.98
CA ASN A 14 -17.78 -2.44 3.48
C ASN A 14 -18.03 -3.78 2.74
N ASN A 15 -16.98 -4.57 2.52
CA ASN A 15 -16.99 -5.89 1.91
C ASN A 15 -17.41 -5.88 0.42
N ASP A 16 -16.92 -4.91 -0.35
CA ASP A 16 -17.17 -4.79 -1.80
C ASP A 16 -15.98 -5.22 -2.70
N GLY A 17 -14.84 -5.57 -2.09
CA GLY A 17 -13.63 -6.03 -2.73
C GLY A 17 -12.79 -4.92 -3.38
N LYS A 18 -13.06 -3.65 -3.09
CA LYS A 18 -12.38 -2.48 -3.69
C LYS A 18 -11.93 -1.51 -2.61
N LEU A 19 -10.87 -0.77 -2.90
CA LEU A 19 -10.51 0.38 -2.07
C LEU A 19 -11.52 1.50 -2.34
N GLY A 20 -12.36 1.79 -1.36
CA GLY A 20 -13.30 2.89 -1.41
C GLY A 20 -12.58 4.24 -1.60
N ALA A 21 -13.09 5.06 -2.52
CA ALA A 21 -12.58 6.40 -2.76
C ALA A 21 -13.74 7.40 -2.98
N ASN A 22 -13.52 8.66 -2.61
CA ASN A 22 -14.47 9.74 -2.88
C ASN A 22 -14.42 10.20 -4.36
N LEU A 23 -15.27 11.16 -4.75
CA LEU A 23 -15.32 11.68 -6.12
C LEU A 23 -14.01 12.31 -6.63
N ALA A 24 -13.10 12.70 -5.73
CA ALA A 24 -11.77 13.20 -6.08
C ALA A 24 -10.71 12.09 -6.17
N GLY A 25 -11.11 10.81 -6.00
CA GLY A 25 -10.21 9.67 -6.03
C GLY A 25 -9.39 9.48 -4.74
N ILE A 26 -9.73 10.18 -3.66
CA ILE A 26 -9.03 10.06 -2.38
C ILE A 26 -9.60 8.85 -1.63
N PRO A 27 -8.77 7.91 -1.17
CA PRO A 27 -9.22 6.78 -0.37
C PRO A 27 -10.00 7.22 0.88
N ILE A 28 -11.12 6.57 1.15
CA ILE A 28 -11.95 6.79 2.33
C ILE A 28 -11.96 5.59 3.29
N GLU A 29 -11.30 4.50 2.90
CA GLU A 29 -11.04 3.34 3.74
C GLU A 29 -9.54 3.26 4.09
N PRO A 30 -9.18 2.64 5.22
CA PRO A 30 -7.79 2.55 5.64
C PRO A 30 -6.92 1.80 4.63
N TYR A 31 -5.79 2.39 4.26
CA TYR A 31 -4.83 1.79 3.33
C TYR A 31 -3.39 2.09 3.74
N GLY A 32 -2.45 1.31 3.21
CA GLY A 32 -1.04 1.49 3.50
C GLY A 32 -0.13 0.86 2.46
N PHE A 33 1.10 1.37 2.41
CA PHE A 33 2.19 0.84 1.60
C PHE A 33 3.30 0.31 2.49
N SER A 34 4.03 -0.67 1.98
CA SER A 34 5.31 -1.10 2.54
C SER A 34 6.23 0.09 2.80
N ARG A 35 7.07 -0.03 3.85
CA ARG A 35 7.95 1.03 4.36
C ARG A 35 7.22 2.27 4.87
N ASP A 36 5.92 2.15 5.15
CA ASP A 36 5.03 3.25 5.52
C ASP A 36 5.13 4.43 4.55
N ALA A 37 5.38 4.12 3.26
CA ALA A 37 5.56 5.11 2.22
C ALA A 37 4.26 5.91 1.98
N ARG A 38 4.39 7.22 1.79
CA ARG A 38 3.27 8.12 1.53
C ARG A 38 3.59 9.07 0.38
N GLY A 39 2.70 9.13 -0.60
CA GLY A 39 2.72 10.17 -1.62
C GLY A 39 2.04 11.44 -1.12
N ARG A 40 2.50 12.59 -1.59
CA ARG A 40 1.86 13.89 -1.29
C ARG A 40 0.73 14.22 -2.26
N PHE A 41 0.82 13.69 -3.47
CA PHE A 41 -0.16 13.82 -4.55
C PHE A 41 -0.33 12.46 -5.22
N GLY A 42 -1.20 11.61 -4.67
CA GLY A 42 -1.39 10.23 -5.13
C GLY A 42 -0.54 9.21 -4.36
N PRO A 43 -0.39 7.98 -4.90
CA PRO A 43 0.43 6.94 -4.26
C PRO A 43 1.91 7.33 -4.21
N PRO A 44 2.72 6.73 -3.30
CA PRO A 44 4.16 6.91 -3.30
C PRO A 44 4.80 6.32 -4.56
N GLU A 45 6.00 6.81 -4.90
CA GLU A 45 6.84 6.20 -5.93
C GLU A 45 7.19 4.75 -5.57
N PHE A 46 7.38 3.90 -6.57
CA PHE A 46 7.70 2.49 -6.37
C PHE A 46 8.90 2.30 -5.43
N ASP A 47 9.99 3.02 -5.68
CA ASP A 47 11.23 2.90 -4.89
C ASP A 47 11.05 3.32 -3.41
N ALA A 48 10.08 4.19 -3.12
CA ALA A 48 9.79 4.60 -1.75
C ALA A 48 9.13 3.46 -0.94
N ALA A 49 8.36 2.60 -1.61
CA ALA A 49 7.70 1.43 -1.03
C ALA A 49 8.47 0.12 -1.26
N ALA A 50 9.43 0.10 -2.20
CA ALA A 50 10.16 -1.09 -2.59
C ALA A 50 10.95 -1.73 -1.44
N ILE A 51 10.75 -3.04 -1.27
CA ILE A 51 11.51 -3.92 -0.38
C ILE A 51 12.19 -5.03 -1.19
N ASP A 52 13.40 -5.38 -0.77
CA ASP A 52 14.12 -6.54 -1.32
C ASP A 52 13.58 -7.83 -0.71
N VAL A 53 13.24 -8.80 -1.57
CA VAL A 53 12.70 -10.10 -1.15
C VAL A 53 13.77 -11.18 -1.29
N GLN A 54 14.35 -11.60 -0.16
CA GLN A 54 15.44 -12.59 -0.13
C GLN A 54 14.97 -14.02 0.23
N GLY A 55 13.68 -14.20 0.51
CA GLY A 55 13.08 -15.46 0.95
C GLY A 55 11.73 -15.21 1.62
N ASP A 56 11.34 -16.09 2.54
CA ASP A 56 10.17 -15.86 3.39
C ASP A 56 10.44 -14.69 4.34
N GLN A 57 9.58 -13.67 4.26
CA GLN A 57 9.77 -12.42 4.99
C GLN A 57 8.44 -11.94 5.58
N ARG A 58 8.49 -11.47 6.82
CA ARG A 58 7.37 -10.77 7.46
C ARG A 58 7.53 -9.27 7.24
N VAL A 59 6.46 -8.63 6.77
CA VAL A 59 6.38 -7.19 6.57
C VAL A 59 5.19 -6.68 7.37
N THR A 60 5.39 -5.61 8.15
CA THR A 60 4.32 -4.88 8.82
C THR A 60 4.01 -3.63 8.00
N ILE A 61 2.73 -3.37 7.75
CA ILE A 61 2.24 -2.17 7.07
C ILE A 61 1.23 -1.52 7.99
N HIS A 62 1.41 -0.24 8.28
CA HIS A 62 0.43 0.54 9.04
C HIS A 62 -0.60 1.13 8.07
N LEU A 63 -1.88 0.94 8.37
CA LEU A 63 -2.97 1.52 7.60
C LEU A 63 -3.30 2.90 8.17
N HIS A 64 -3.61 3.85 7.28
CA HIS A 64 -3.92 5.24 7.61
C HIS A 64 -5.28 5.65 7.06
#